data_AF-A0A1G0BBH8-F1
#
_entry.id   AF-A0A1G0BBH8-F1
#
_cell.length_a   1.000
_cell.length_b   1.000
_cell.length_c   1.000
_cell.angle_alpha   90.00
_cell.angle_beta   90.00
_cell.angle_gamma   90.00
#
_symmetry.space_group_name_H-M   'P 1'
#
loop_
_entity.id
_entity.type
_entity.pdbx_description
1 polymer ?
#
loop_
_entity_poly.entity_id
_entity_poly.type
_entity_poly.pdbx_seq_one_letter_code
_entity_poly.pdbx_strand_id
1 'polypeptide(L)'
;MKIIIPYFGGFLMDGSEKVIERDDLLKCNTIKFVSVIPGTEWEKFEYLSETALRNEDAESTSKPYRYIVICRRSGSRIIILSHTKDIVEHLLENKLSKIFVPKLKPVSIAVDGLVKSLTGNPTKYSLTFVHARIPAFGTSLRSVSYYGDDIAEASLFRDNIHFMNFFTCGLRPTIGKSEIVRIGSDGSLSFYASTSNTDKFKEIENIFRFLRKEGYLSTDVLEIDKSLSNDMDDNK
;
A
#
# COMPACT_ATOMS: atom_id res chain seq x y z
N MET A 1 -24.75 -19.96 2.79
CA MET A 1 -23.98 -19.09 3.71
C MET A 1 -22.93 -18.36 2.87
N LYS A 2 -23.04 -17.03 2.71
CA LYS A 2 -22.02 -16.25 1.96
C LYS A 2 -20.80 -16.07 2.88
N ILE A 3 -19.66 -16.65 2.49
CA ILE A 3 -18.38 -16.40 3.18
C ILE A 3 -17.94 -14.99 2.80
N ILE A 4 -18.03 -14.04 3.73
CA ILE A 4 -17.52 -12.68 3.54
C ILE A 4 -16.02 -12.74 3.83
N ILE A 5 -15.21 -12.60 2.79
CA ILE A 5 -13.75 -12.47 2.94
C ILE A 5 -13.46 -11.02 3.36
N PRO A 6 -12.81 -10.79 4.51
CA PRO A 6 -12.51 -9.44 4.96
C PRO A 6 -11.60 -8.69 3.97
N TYR A 7 -11.89 -7.41 3.79
CA TYR A 7 -11.00 -6.46 3.12
C TYR A 7 -10.02 -5.87 4.14
N PHE A 8 -8.78 -5.63 3.71
CA PHE A 8 -7.75 -4.91 4.44
C PHE A 8 -7.18 -3.79 3.57
N GLY A 9 -7.00 -2.61 4.16
CA GLY A 9 -6.39 -1.44 3.53
C GLY A 9 -5.50 -0.68 4.51
N GLY A 10 -4.46 -0.03 4.00
CA GLY A 10 -3.52 0.75 4.81
C GLY A 10 -2.26 1.09 4.04
N PHE A 11 -1.10 1.11 4.71
CA PHE A 11 0.14 1.66 4.16
C PHE A 11 1.38 0.87 4.52
N LEU A 12 2.36 0.93 3.62
CA LEU A 12 3.77 0.65 3.87
C LEU A 12 4.44 1.96 4.31
N MET A 13 5.02 1.95 5.50
CA MET A 13 5.64 3.10 6.15
C MET A 13 7.11 2.83 6.45
N ASP A 14 7.92 3.88 6.54
CA ASP A 14 9.32 3.89 6.93
C ASP A 14 9.53 4.74 8.17
N GLY A 15 10.30 4.23 9.13
CA GLY A 15 10.76 4.94 10.32
C GLY A 15 12.09 5.66 10.12
N SER A 16 12.77 5.49 8.97
CA SER A 16 14.01 6.12 8.52
C SER A 16 15.27 5.96 9.40
N GLU A 17 15.15 5.95 10.73
CA GLU A 17 16.30 6.12 11.64
C GLU A 17 16.48 4.95 12.61
N LYS A 18 15.52 4.05 12.74
CA LYS A 18 15.63 2.88 13.62
C LYS A 18 14.84 1.67 13.12
N VAL A 19 15.25 0.50 13.59
CA VAL A 19 14.45 -0.72 13.48
C VAL A 19 13.15 -0.53 14.26
N ILE A 20 12.01 -0.85 13.64
CA ILE A 20 10.70 -0.74 14.27
C ILE A 20 10.43 -2.02 15.08
N GLU A 21 10.38 -1.88 16.40
CA GLU A 21 10.09 -2.98 17.31
C GLU A 21 8.60 -3.04 17.68
N ARG A 22 8.13 -4.19 18.19
CA ARG A 22 6.74 -4.32 18.66
C ARG A 22 6.50 -3.36 19.81
N ASP A 23 7.49 -3.26 20.70
CA ASP A 23 7.43 -2.43 21.89
C ASP A 23 7.33 -0.94 21.54
N ASP A 24 7.80 -0.52 20.36
CA ASP A 24 7.55 0.83 19.86
C ASP A 24 6.07 1.10 19.62
N LEU A 25 5.32 0.13 19.08
CA LEU A 25 3.87 0.25 18.91
C LEU A 25 3.14 0.21 20.25
N LEU A 26 3.62 -0.60 21.20
CA LEU A 26 3.00 -0.76 22.52
C LEU A 26 3.22 0.43 23.47
N LYS A 27 4.15 1.34 23.15
CA LYS A 27 4.19 2.68 23.78
C LYS A 27 2.88 3.46 23.56
N CYS A 28 2.09 3.07 22.55
CA CYS A 28 0.76 3.60 22.34
C CYS A 28 -0.25 2.92 23.26
N ASN A 29 -0.74 3.64 24.28
CA ASN A 29 -1.73 3.11 25.23
C ASN A 29 -3.07 2.68 24.58
N THR A 30 -3.36 3.13 23.36
CA THR A 30 -4.55 2.72 22.60
C THR A 30 -4.33 1.48 21.73
N ILE A 31 -3.12 0.93 21.67
CA ILE A 31 -2.81 -0.28 20.90
C ILE A 31 -2.50 -1.42 21.87
N LYS A 32 -3.08 -2.60 21.61
CA LYS A 32 -2.79 -3.82 22.37
C LYS A 32 -2.42 -4.95 21.44
N PHE A 33 -1.32 -5.64 21.72
CA PHE A 33 -0.96 -6.85 20.99
C PHE A 33 -1.96 -7.97 21.31
N VAL A 34 -2.41 -8.68 20.27
CA VAL A 34 -3.35 -9.80 20.39
C VAL A 34 -2.64 -11.12 20.12
N SER A 35 -2.03 -11.26 18.94
CA SER A 35 -1.38 -12.51 18.52
C SER A 35 -0.49 -12.31 17.31
N VAL A 36 0.34 -13.31 16.99
CA VAL A 36 0.95 -13.46 15.65
C VAL A 36 0.01 -14.33 14.80
N ILE A 37 -0.16 -14.01 13.51
CA ILE A 37 -0.90 -14.86 12.58
C ILE A 37 -0.08 -16.14 12.36
N PRO A 38 -0.64 -17.34 12.65
CA PRO A 38 0.10 -18.59 12.60
C PRO A 38 0.83 -18.84 11.28
N GLY A 39 2.10 -19.24 11.39
CA GLY A 39 2.95 -19.53 10.23
C GLY A 39 3.42 -18.31 9.44
N THR A 40 3.33 -17.11 10.02
CA THR A 40 3.78 -15.84 9.43
C THR A 40 4.45 -14.96 10.48
N GLU A 41 5.01 -13.83 10.06
CA GLU A 41 5.51 -12.77 10.95
C GLU A 41 4.53 -11.57 11.04
N TRP A 42 3.28 -11.76 10.62
CA TRP A 42 2.24 -10.74 10.74
C TRP A 42 1.66 -10.74 12.15
N GLU A 43 1.51 -9.55 12.70
CA GLU A 43 1.07 -9.33 14.06
C GLU A 43 -0.31 -8.70 14.07
N LYS A 44 -1.20 -9.20 14.93
CA LYS A 44 -2.54 -8.67 15.15
C LYS A 44 -2.55 -7.83 16.41
N PHE A 45 -3.15 -6.66 16.29
CA PHE A 45 -3.37 -5.70 17.36
C PHE A 45 -4.85 -5.31 17.45
N GLU A 46 -5.27 -4.91 18.64
CA GLU A 46 -6.50 -4.16 18.89
C GLU A 46 -6.15 -2.68 19.01
N TYR A 47 -6.89 -1.83 18.30
CA TYR A 47 -6.80 -0.38 18.37
C TYR A 47 -8.08 0.20 18.97
N LEU A 48 -7.94 1.01 20.01
CA LEU A 48 -9.02 1.71 20.70
C LEU A 48 -9.11 3.16 20.24
N SER A 49 -10.27 3.55 19.70
CA SER A 49 -10.55 4.91 19.22
C SER A 49 -11.71 5.54 19.96
N GLU A 50 -11.61 6.83 20.29
CA GLU A 50 -12.71 7.62 20.83
C GLU A 50 -13.66 8.15 19.73
N THR A 51 -13.29 7.96 18.47
CA THR A 51 -14.04 8.39 17.28
C THR A 51 -14.44 7.16 16.48
N ALA A 52 -15.68 7.13 16.00
CA ALA A 52 -16.15 6.12 15.06
C ALA A 52 -15.49 6.32 13.68
N LEU A 53 -14.88 5.27 13.13
CA LEU A 53 -14.09 5.30 11.89
C LEU A 53 -14.68 4.40 10.79
N ARG A 54 -15.86 3.80 11.01
CA ARG A 54 -16.54 2.94 10.03
C ARG A 54 -17.95 3.40 9.70
N ASN A 55 -18.25 4.69 9.86
CA ASN A 55 -19.60 5.24 9.78
C ASN A 55 -20.58 4.53 10.73
N GLU A 56 -20.09 4.07 11.88
CA GLU A 56 -20.93 3.54 12.95
C GLU A 56 -21.77 4.70 13.51
N ASP A 57 -23.05 4.46 13.82
CA ASP A 57 -23.90 5.48 14.43
C ASP A 57 -23.24 5.98 15.72
N ALA A 58 -22.79 7.23 15.69
CA ALA A 58 -22.08 7.89 16.79
C ALA A 58 -22.93 7.97 18.07
N GLU A 59 -24.24 7.77 17.96
CA GLU A 59 -25.21 7.75 19.04
C GLU A 59 -25.27 6.40 19.80
N SER A 60 -24.59 5.35 19.31
CA SER A 60 -24.50 4.06 20.01
C SER A 60 -23.38 4.08 21.07
N THR A 61 -23.80 4.09 22.33
CA THR A 61 -23.06 4.49 23.54
C THR A 61 -22.09 3.46 24.13
N SER A 62 -20.97 3.15 23.46
CA SER A 62 -19.81 2.62 24.19
C SER A 62 -18.48 2.90 23.51
N LYS A 63 -17.98 4.13 23.66
CA LYS A 63 -16.56 4.41 23.48
C LYS A 63 -15.73 3.67 24.55
N PRO A 64 -14.51 3.24 24.26
CA PRO A 64 -13.82 3.35 22.97
C PRO A 64 -14.29 2.31 21.93
N TYR A 65 -14.33 2.70 20.66
CA TYR A 65 -14.52 1.82 19.52
C TYR A 65 -13.29 0.94 19.31
N ARG A 66 -13.51 -0.34 18.96
CA ARG A 66 -12.46 -1.34 18.82
C ARG A 66 -12.25 -1.72 17.36
N TYR A 67 -11.02 -1.57 16.89
CA TYR A 67 -10.63 -1.94 15.53
C TYR A 67 -9.49 -2.95 15.54
N ILE A 68 -9.50 -3.85 14.56
CA ILE A 68 -8.37 -4.76 14.33
C ILE A 68 -7.36 -4.08 13.43
N VAL A 69 -6.11 -4.06 13.87
CA VAL A 69 -4.98 -3.60 13.08
C VAL A 69 -4.02 -4.78 12.91
N ILE A 70 -3.54 -5.00 11.70
CA ILE A 70 -2.49 -5.98 11.43
C ILE A 70 -1.25 -5.27 10.95
N CYS A 71 -0.10 -5.69 11.48
CA CYS A 71 1.18 -5.10 11.15
C CYS A 71 2.16 -6.16 10.65
N ARG A 72 3.06 -5.74 9.78
CA ARG A 72 4.22 -6.53 9.38
C ARG A 72 5.46 -5.65 9.38
N ARG A 73 6.39 -5.94 10.29
CA ARG A 73 7.62 -5.16 10.49
C ARG A 73 8.79 -5.78 9.73
N SER A 74 9.66 -4.99 9.13
CA SER A 74 10.89 -5.44 8.47
C SER A 74 11.95 -4.34 8.51
N GLY A 75 12.89 -4.43 9.45
CA GLY A 75 13.89 -3.37 9.68
C GLY A 75 13.22 -2.06 10.09
N SER A 76 13.52 -0.98 9.37
CA SER A 76 12.89 0.34 9.58
C SER A 76 11.50 0.47 8.98
N ARG A 77 11.02 -0.53 8.24
CA ARG A 77 9.73 -0.47 7.54
C ARG A 77 8.65 -1.25 8.26
N ILE A 78 7.43 -0.76 8.15
CA ILE A 78 6.24 -1.42 8.70
C ILE A 78 5.07 -1.28 7.72
N ILE A 79 4.40 -2.40 7.45
CA ILE A 79 3.07 -2.38 6.86
C ILE A 79 2.07 -2.30 8.00
N ILE A 80 1.10 -1.39 7.91
CA ILE A 80 -0.01 -1.25 8.86
C ILE A 80 -1.32 -1.28 8.08
N LEU A 81 -2.22 -2.18 8.45
CA LEU A 81 -3.50 -2.40 7.76
C LEU A 81 -4.64 -2.51 8.77
N SER A 82 -5.84 -2.14 8.34
CA SER A 82 -7.09 -2.43 9.05
C SER A 82 -8.20 -2.70 8.03
N HIS A 83 -9.43 -2.90 8.50
CA HIS A 83 -10.59 -3.14 7.64
C HIS A 83 -10.91 -1.97 6.70
N THR A 84 -10.54 -0.75 7.10
CA THR A 84 -10.62 0.44 6.25
C THR A 84 -9.30 1.22 6.37
N LYS A 85 -8.96 1.95 5.31
CA LYS A 85 -7.77 2.80 5.27
C LYS A 85 -7.87 3.91 6.34
N ASP A 86 -9.06 4.46 6.54
CA ASP A 86 -9.36 5.54 7.48
C ASP A 86 -8.97 5.20 8.93
N ILE A 87 -9.12 3.93 9.33
CA ILE A 87 -8.66 3.47 10.65
C ILE A 87 -7.14 3.62 10.79
N VAL A 88 -6.40 3.25 9.73
CA VAL A 88 -4.94 3.34 9.72
C VAL A 88 -4.49 4.79 9.63
N GLU A 89 -5.14 5.62 8.82
CA GLU A 89 -4.87 7.06 8.72
C GLU A 89 -5.05 7.73 10.08
N HIS A 90 -6.19 7.52 10.73
CA HIS A 90 -6.45 8.07 12.06
C HIS A 90 -5.42 7.58 13.10
N LEU A 91 -5.06 6.29 13.07
CA LEU A 91 -4.03 5.72 13.95
C LEU A 91 -2.66 6.39 13.74
N LEU A 92 -2.24 6.53 12.48
CA LEU A 92 -0.97 7.15 12.11
C LEU A 92 -0.93 8.62 12.55
N GLU A 93 -1.95 9.38 12.21
CA GLU A 93 -1.99 10.83 12.43
C GLU A 93 -2.14 11.21 13.90
N ASN A 94 -2.98 10.50 14.65
CA ASN A 94 -3.39 10.94 15.99
C ASN A 94 -2.63 10.24 17.13
N LYS A 95 -2.08 9.06 16.86
CA LYS A 95 -1.48 8.20 17.88
C LYS A 95 0.00 7.93 17.59
N LEU A 96 0.32 7.31 16.45
CA LEU A 96 1.70 6.91 16.15
C LEU A 96 2.61 8.10 15.85
N SER A 97 2.08 9.19 15.28
CA SER A 97 2.82 10.44 15.05
C SER A 97 3.41 11.08 16.31
N LYS A 98 2.90 10.73 17.50
CA LYS A 98 3.37 11.22 18.80
C LYS A 98 4.46 10.34 19.41
N ILE A 99 4.62 9.12 18.91
CA ILE A 99 5.53 8.10 19.46
C ILE A 99 6.76 7.95 18.57
N PHE A 100 6.57 8.02 17.25
CA PHE A 100 7.65 7.97 16.29
C PHE A 100 8.18 9.38 16.04
N VAL A 101 9.43 9.61 16.44
CA VAL A 101 10.21 10.81 16.13
C VAL A 101 11.53 10.35 15.51
N PRO A 102 11.79 10.62 14.22
CA PRO A 102 10.89 11.28 13.26
C PRO A 102 9.62 10.47 12.97
N LYS A 103 8.59 11.16 12.46
CA LYS A 103 7.30 10.54 12.11
C LYS A 103 7.50 9.47 11.03
N LEU A 104 6.72 8.41 11.11
CA LEU A 104 6.62 7.42 10.05
C LEU A 104 6.22 8.09 8.73
N LYS A 105 6.94 7.80 7.65
CA LYS A 105 6.66 8.34 6.31
C LYS A 105 6.17 7.23 5.38
N PRO A 106 5.22 7.48 4.49
CA PRO A 106 4.84 6.49 3.49
C PRO A 106 6.03 6.16 2.57
N VAL A 107 6.20 4.88 2.25
CA VAL A 107 7.23 4.42 1.30
C VAL A 107 6.72 4.60 -0.12
N SER A 108 7.43 5.40 -0.93
CA SER A 108 7.10 5.56 -2.34
C SER A 108 7.32 4.26 -3.12
N ILE A 109 6.32 3.87 -3.90
CA ILE A 109 6.37 2.71 -4.79
C ILE A 109 6.37 3.22 -6.24
N ALA A 110 7.36 2.81 -7.04
CA ALA A 110 7.49 3.19 -8.45
C ALA A 110 6.48 2.45 -9.35
N VAL A 111 5.19 2.69 -9.11
CA VAL A 111 4.06 2.00 -9.77
C VAL A 111 4.08 2.20 -11.29
N ASP A 112 4.39 3.41 -11.78
CA ASP A 112 4.49 3.68 -13.21
C ASP A 112 5.53 2.80 -13.90
N GLY A 113 6.75 2.75 -13.35
CA GLY A 113 7.82 1.90 -13.84
C GLY A 113 7.48 0.41 -13.75
N LEU A 114 6.82 -0.01 -12.66
CA LEU A 114 6.35 -1.38 -12.50
C LEU A 114 5.33 -1.77 -13.58
N VAL A 115 4.31 -0.96 -13.81
CA VAL A 115 3.25 -1.23 -14.80
C VAL A 115 3.83 -1.31 -16.21
N LYS A 116 4.68 -0.35 -16.58
CA LYS A 116 5.35 -0.33 -17.90
C LYS A 116 6.27 -1.55 -18.09
N SER A 117 7.02 -1.93 -17.05
CA SER A 117 7.87 -3.11 -17.06
C SER A 117 7.08 -4.41 -17.26
N LEU A 118 6.02 -4.62 -16.47
CA LEU A 118 5.18 -5.81 -16.55
C LEU A 118 4.43 -5.93 -17.89
N THR A 119 4.16 -4.80 -18.56
CA THR A 119 3.53 -4.79 -19.89
C THR A 119 4.52 -5.14 -21.00
N GLY A 120 5.77 -4.67 -20.90
CA GLY A 120 6.80 -4.96 -21.88
C GLY A 120 7.37 -6.38 -21.77
N ASN A 121 7.47 -6.89 -20.54
CA ASN A 121 8.02 -8.23 -20.25
C ASN A 121 7.22 -8.88 -19.11
N PRO A 122 6.24 -9.75 -19.41
CA PRO A 122 5.49 -10.46 -18.38
C PRO A 122 6.45 -11.30 -17.54
N THR A 123 6.51 -11.04 -16.24
CA THR A 123 7.40 -11.77 -15.32
C THR A 123 6.60 -12.76 -14.46
N LYS A 124 6.84 -12.79 -13.14
CA LYS A 124 6.13 -13.63 -12.19
C LYS A 124 4.69 -13.17 -11.94
N TYR A 125 4.41 -11.90 -12.20
CA TYR A 125 3.12 -11.27 -11.91
C TYR A 125 2.50 -10.64 -13.16
N SER A 126 1.17 -10.60 -13.20
CA SER A 126 0.38 -9.89 -14.22
C SER A 126 -0.53 -8.84 -13.60
N LEU A 127 -1.01 -7.92 -14.44
CA LEU A 127 -1.80 -6.75 -14.05
C LEU A 127 -3.29 -7.07 -14.11
N THR A 128 -3.99 -6.90 -12.99
CA THR A 128 -5.45 -7.11 -12.89
C THR A 128 -6.24 -5.81 -12.75
N PHE A 129 -5.56 -4.77 -12.29
CA PHE A 129 -6.09 -3.44 -12.14
C PHE A 129 -4.97 -2.44 -12.40
N VAL A 130 -5.27 -1.32 -13.06
CA VAL A 130 -4.40 -0.15 -13.07
C VAL A 130 -5.23 1.12 -13.05
N HIS A 131 -4.71 2.15 -12.40
CA HIS A 131 -5.28 3.49 -12.40
C HIS A 131 -4.20 4.51 -12.77
N ALA A 132 -4.53 5.37 -13.72
CA ALA A 132 -3.58 6.31 -14.31
C ALA A 132 -4.16 7.71 -14.45
N ARG A 133 -3.27 8.69 -14.41
CA ARG A 133 -3.55 10.05 -14.90
C ARG A 133 -3.22 10.11 -16.38
N ILE A 134 -3.99 10.89 -17.12
CA ILE A 134 -3.77 11.10 -18.55
C ILE A 134 -3.46 12.58 -18.82
N PRO A 135 -2.18 12.97 -18.94
CA PRO A 135 -1.83 14.34 -19.27
C PRO A 135 -2.08 14.70 -20.75
N ALA A 136 -2.14 13.70 -21.63
CA ALA A 136 -2.07 13.89 -23.09
C ALA A 136 -3.33 14.45 -23.77
N PHE A 137 -4.51 14.37 -23.15
CA PHE A 137 -5.80 14.72 -23.78
C PHE A 137 -6.50 15.93 -23.15
N GLY A 138 -5.73 16.91 -22.67
CA GLY A 138 -6.25 18.12 -22.07
C GLY A 138 -7.02 17.86 -20.76
N THR A 139 -8.01 18.71 -20.46
CA THR A 139 -8.76 18.64 -19.19
C THR A 139 -10.01 17.75 -19.24
N SER A 140 -10.42 17.33 -20.43
CA SER A 140 -11.64 16.54 -20.66
C SER A 140 -11.52 15.10 -20.19
N LEU A 141 -10.32 14.52 -20.23
CA LEU A 141 -10.03 13.18 -19.72
C LEU A 141 -8.82 13.23 -18.78
N ARG A 142 -9.09 13.17 -17.47
CA ARG A 142 -8.05 13.32 -16.43
C ARG A 142 -7.43 12.01 -15.98
N SER A 143 -8.22 10.93 -15.98
CA SER A 143 -7.81 9.63 -15.49
C SER A 143 -8.57 8.50 -16.16
N VAL A 144 -7.99 7.30 -16.08
CA VAL A 144 -8.58 6.06 -16.58
C VAL A 144 -8.29 4.92 -15.61
N SER A 145 -9.22 3.97 -15.53
CA SER A 145 -9.04 2.71 -14.80
C SER A 145 -9.27 1.56 -15.74
N TYR A 146 -8.38 0.57 -15.70
CA TYR A 146 -8.55 -0.69 -16.40
C TYR A 146 -8.71 -1.81 -15.38
N TYR A 147 -9.60 -2.76 -15.68
CA TYR A 147 -9.82 -3.97 -14.91
C TYR A 147 -9.83 -5.16 -15.87
N GLY A 148 -9.19 -6.25 -15.49
CA GLY A 148 -9.17 -7.47 -16.29
C GLY A 148 -8.39 -8.57 -15.60
N ASP A 149 -8.31 -9.73 -16.24
CA ASP A 149 -7.45 -10.80 -15.77
C ASP A 149 -5.99 -10.47 -16.11
N ASP A 150 -5.70 -10.09 -17.35
CA ASP A 150 -4.38 -9.62 -17.76
C ASP A 150 -4.48 -8.37 -18.62
N ILE A 151 -4.34 -7.20 -17.99
CA ILE A 151 -4.45 -5.90 -18.66
C ILE A 151 -3.28 -5.70 -19.64
N ALA A 152 -2.12 -6.31 -19.36
CA ALA A 152 -0.94 -6.17 -20.20
C ALA A 152 -1.14 -6.77 -21.60
N GLU A 153 -2.07 -7.71 -21.78
CA GLU A 153 -2.37 -8.33 -23.09
C GLU A 153 -3.39 -7.55 -23.91
N ALA A 154 -4.12 -6.60 -23.32
CA ALA A 154 -5.13 -5.83 -24.03
C ALA A 154 -4.48 -4.80 -24.97
N SER A 155 -4.76 -4.88 -26.28
CA SER A 155 -4.21 -3.94 -27.28
C SER A 155 -4.51 -2.48 -26.93
N LEU A 156 -5.77 -2.18 -26.56
CA LEU A 156 -6.18 -0.83 -26.13
C LEU A 156 -5.30 -0.28 -25.01
N PHE A 157 -4.86 -1.14 -24.09
CA PHE A 157 -3.99 -0.74 -22.99
C PHE A 157 -2.55 -0.54 -23.47
N ARG A 158 -1.99 -1.54 -24.16
CA ARG A 158 -0.62 -1.53 -24.67
C ARG A 158 -0.35 -0.34 -25.60
N ASP A 159 -1.26 -0.07 -26.53
CA ASP A 159 -1.10 0.95 -27.55
C ASP A 159 -1.10 2.37 -26.96
N ASN A 160 -1.66 2.54 -25.75
CA ASN A 160 -1.84 3.85 -25.11
C ASN A 160 -1.01 4.03 -23.84
N ILE A 161 -0.22 3.04 -23.43
CA ILE A 161 0.49 3.03 -22.15
C ILE A 161 1.45 4.23 -21.97
N HIS A 162 2.03 4.73 -23.06
CA HIS A 162 2.97 5.85 -23.04
C HIS A 162 2.30 7.21 -22.78
N PHE A 163 0.97 7.31 -22.96
CA PHE A 163 0.20 8.53 -22.67
C PHE A 163 -0.30 8.60 -21.23
N MET A 164 0.07 7.62 -20.40
CA MET A 164 -0.45 7.41 -19.06
C MET A 164 0.65 7.48 -18.01
N ASN A 165 0.28 7.95 -16.82
CA ASN A 165 1.14 7.94 -15.64
C ASN A 165 0.44 7.17 -14.52
N PHE A 166 0.93 5.97 -14.21
CA PHE A 166 0.27 5.03 -13.31
C PHE A 166 0.65 5.26 -11.86
N PHE A 167 -0.35 5.29 -10.98
CA PHE A 167 -0.14 5.51 -9.56
C PHE A 167 -0.85 4.47 -8.68
N THR A 168 -1.60 3.53 -9.28
CA THR A 168 -2.11 2.36 -8.57
C THR A 168 -2.17 1.16 -9.52
N CYS A 169 -1.81 -0.03 -9.03
CA CYS A 169 -1.99 -1.27 -9.78
C CYS A 169 -2.39 -2.45 -8.88
N GLY A 170 -3.05 -3.44 -9.47
CA GLY A 170 -3.40 -4.72 -8.88
C GLY A 170 -2.54 -5.83 -9.47
N LEU A 171 -1.96 -6.67 -8.62
CA LEU A 171 -1.04 -7.73 -9.01
C LEU A 171 -1.63 -9.10 -8.70
N ARG A 172 -1.46 -10.05 -9.64
CA ARG A 172 -1.68 -11.49 -9.41
C ARG A 172 -0.50 -12.30 -9.94
N PRO A 173 -0.31 -13.56 -9.53
CA PRO A 173 0.64 -14.44 -10.21
C PRO A 173 0.17 -14.69 -11.65
N THR A 174 1.12 -14.85 -12.57
CA THR A 174 0.80 -15.22 -13.97
C THR A 174 0.03 -16.55 -14.05
N ILE A 175 0.34 -17.48 -13.14
CA ILE A 175 -0.39 -18.74 -12.96
C ILE A 175 -1.36 -18.61 -11.78
N GLY A 176 -2.65 -18.45 -12.06
CA GLY A 176 -3.71 -18.31 -11.05
C GLY A 176 -4.77 -17.32 -11.47
N LYS A 177 -5.86 -17.18 -10.70
CA LYS A 177 -7.01 -16.32 -11.07
C LYS A 177 -7.29 -15.14 -10.14
N SER A 178 -6.74 -15.12 -8.93
CA SER A 178 -7.09 -14.09 -7.95
C SER A 178 -6.01 -13.02 -7.82
N GLU A 179 -6.44 -11.75 -7.83
CA GLU A 179 -5.63 -10.61 -7.40
C GLU A 179 -5.09 -10.87 -5.98
N ILE A 180 -3.80 -10.62 -5.78
CA ILE A 180 -3.13 -10.72 -4.48
C ILE A 180 -3.28 -9.43 -3.70
N VAL A 181 -2.94 -8.31 -4.34
CA VAL A 181 -2.83 -7.01 -3.69
C VAL A 181 -2.99 -5.90 -4.71
N ARG A 182 -3.56 -4.79 -4.27
CA ARG A 182 -3.47 -3.49 -4.94
C ARG A 182 -2.48 -2.62 -4.20
N ILE A 183 -1.61 -1.96 -4.93
CA ILE A 183 -0.57 -1.06 -4.41
C ILE A 183 -0.67 0.30 -5.06
N GLY A 184 -0.49 1.35 -4.26
CA GLY A 184 -0.43 2.75 -4.69
C GLY A 184 0.99 3.30 -4.61
N SER A 185 1.27 4.33 -5.40
CA SER A 185 2.58 5.00 -5.41
C SER A 185 2.90 5.72 -4.11
N ASP A 186 1.87 6.05 -3.32
CA ASP A 186 1.96 6.65 -1.98
C ASP A 186 2.25 5.62 -0.87
N GLY A 187 2.58 4.37 -1.24
CA GLY A 187 2.78 3.29 -0.28
C GLY A 187 1.48 2.68 0.21
N SER A 188 0.32 3.12 -0.28
CA SER A 188 -0.95 2.46 0.06
C SER A 188 -0.99 1.03 -0.47
N LEU A 189 -1.67 0.16 0.27
CA LEU A 189 -1.92 -1.20 -0.17
C LEU A 189 -3.28 -1.69 0.31
N SER A 190 -3.87 -2.61 -0.45
CA SER A 190 -5.09 -3.28 -0.04
C SER A 190 -5.26 -4.67 -0.64
N PHE A 191 -5.96 -5.55 0.07
CA PHE A 191 -6.26 -6.91 -0.39
C PHE A 191 -7.42 -7.52 0.39
N TYR A 192 -7.97 -8.60 -0.14
CA TYR A 192 -8.94 -9.44 0.56
C TYR A 192 -8.24 -10.63 1.20
N ALA A 193 -8.39 -10.81 2.51
CA ALA A 193 -7.88 -11.95 3.24
C ALA A 193 -8.68 -12.24 4.50
N SER A 194 -8.76 -13.51 4.89
CA SER A 194 -9.06 -13.88 6.27
C SER A 194 -7.75 -13.94 7.04
N THR A 195 -7.75 -13.59 8.34
CA THR A 195 -6.57 -13.79 9.21
C THR A 195 -6.20 -15.27 9.38
N SER A 196 -7.08 -16.20 9.02
CA SER A 196 -6.79 -17.64 8.94
C SER A 196 -6.14 -18.07 7.61
N ASN A 197 -6.09 -17.19 6.60
CA ASN A 197 -5.49 -17.49 5.30
C ASN A 197 -3.99 -17.14 5.30
N THR A 198 -3.19 -18.00 5.93
CA THR A 198 -1.74 -17.86 6.03
C THR A 198 -1.04 -17.73 4.66
N ASP A 199 -1.53 -18.43 3.64
CA ASP A 199 -0.91 -18.42 2.31
C ASP A 199 -1.04 -17.05 1.63
N LYS A 200 -2.17 -16.35 1.83
CA LYS A 200 -2.35 -14.99 1.30
C LYS A 200 -1.33 -14.01 1.86
N PHE A 201 -1.03 -14.08 3.16
CA PHE A 201 0.00 -13.24 3.78
C PHE A 201 1.40 -13.54 3.26
N LYS A 202 1.72 -14.82 3.01
CA LYS A 202 2.99 -15.22 2.37
C LYS A 202 3.09 -14.72 0.93
N GLU A 203 1.98 -14.76 0.17
CA GLU A 203 1.93 -14.18 -1.18
C GLU A 203 2.21 -12.68 -1.19
N ILE A 204 1.63 -11.94 -0.25
CA ILE A 204 1.88 -10.51 -0.09
C ILE A 204 3.35 -10.24 0.23
N GLU A 205 3.96 -11.00 1.14
CA GLU A 205 5.40 -10.90 1.42
C GLU A 205 6.26 -11.17 0.18
N ASN A 206 5.87 -12.15 -0.64
CA ASN A 206 6.55 -12.45 -1.90
C ASN A 206 6.47 -11.30 -2.91
N ILE A 207 5.36 -10.54 -2.92
CA ILE A 207 5.23 -9.33 -3.74
C ILE A 207 6.18 -8.25 -3.23
N PHE A 208 6.20 -7.95 -1.94
CA PHE A 208 7.12 -6.92 -1.42
C PHE A 208 8.59 -7.31 -1.58
N ARG A 209 8.94 -8.60 -1.48
CA ARG A 209 10.29 -9.08 -1.79
C ARG A 209 10.64 -8.86 -3.27
N PHE A 210 9.69 -9.11 -4.17
CA PHE A 210 9.85 -8.81 -5.60
C PHE A 210 10.01 -7.31 -5.84
N LEU A 211 9.11 -6.47 -5.31
CA LEU A 211 9.19 -5.02 -5.46
C LEU A 211 10.54 -4.46 -4.98
N ARG A 212 11.06 -4.98 -3.87
CA ARG A 212 12.39 -4.60 -3.37
C ARG A 212 13.50 -5.08 -4.31
N LYS A 213 13.47 -6.34 -4.74
CA LYS A 213 14.50 -6.96 -5.58
C LYS A 213 14.64 -6.25 -6.92
N GLU A 214 13.51 -5.85 -7.52
CA GLU A 214 13.46 -5.18 -8.82
C GLU A 214 13.57 -3.65 -8.70
N GLY A 215 13.84 -3.10 -7.51
CA GLY A 215 14.09 -1.66 -7.33
C GLY A 215 12.85 -0.75 -7.37
N TYR A 216 11.64 -1.30 -7.17
CA TYR A 216 10.39 -0.51 -7.18
C TYR A 216 10.04 0.15 -5.85
N LEU A 217 10.82 -0.07 -4.78
CA LEU A 217 10.63 0.58 -3.49
C LEU A 217 11.73 1.62 -3.27
N SER A 218 11.38 2.91 -3.28
CA SER A 218 12.35 3.96 -2.97
C SER A 218 12.67 3.97 -1.48
N THR A 219 13.95 4.14 -1.12
CA THR A 219 14.41 4.48 0.24
C THR A 219 14.43 5.98 0.49
N ASP A 220 14.32 6.80 -0.55
CA ASP A 220 14.64 8.22 -0.48
C ASP A 220 13.48 9.07 -0.97
N VAL A 221 12.92 9.83 -0.03
CA VAL A 221 12.22 11.08 -0.30
C VAL A 221 13.35 12.09 -0.51
N LEU A 222 13.59 12.52 -1.77
CA LEU A 222 14.42 13.65 -2.25
C LEU A 222 15.43 13.27 -3.35
N GLU A 223 14.98 12.87 -4.55
CA GLU A 223 15.74 13.10 -5.80
C GLU A 223 14.80 13.42 -6.97
N ILE A 224 13.84 14.32 -6.74
CA ILE A 224 13.09 14.98 -7.82
C ILE A 224 13.32 16.48 -7.63
N ASP A 225 14.44 16.99 -8.13
CA ASP A 225 14.73 18.39 -8.55
C ASP A 225 16.23 18.72 -8.57
N LYS A 226 17.04 17.92 -9.27
CA LYS A 226 18.40 18.33 -9.68
C LYS A 226 18.70 18.17 -11.17
N SER A 227 17.75 17.67 -11.96
CA SER A 227 17.90 17.55 -13.41
C SER A 227 17.27 18.71 -14.20
N LEU A 228 16.74 19.74 -13.53
CA LEU A 228 16.09 20.90 -14.17
C LEU A 228 16.79 22.26 -13.91
N SER A 229 17.94 22.28 -13.24
CA SER A 229 18.64 23.54 -12.89
C SER A 229 20.02 23.75 -13.53
N ASN A 230 20.49 22.87 -14.42
CA ASN A 230 21.83 23.00 -15.02
C ASN A 230 21.88 23.50 -16.48
N ASP A 231 20.74 23.86 -17.09
CA ASP A 231 20.70 24.28 -18.51
C ASP A 231 20.46 25.79 -18.73
N MET A 232 20.79 26.67 -17.77
CA MET A 232 20.58 28.12 -17.93
C MET A 232 21.75 29.04 -17.54
N ASP A 233 22.98 28.54 -17.47
CA ASP A 233 24.16 29.37 -17.18
C ASP A 233 25.26 29.35 -18.27
N ASP A 234 24.90 29.08 -19.53
CA ASP A 234 25.77 29.34 -20.69
C ASP A 234 25.08 30.34 -21.63
N ASN A 235 25.07 31.61 -21.23
CA ASN A 235 25.00 32.78 -22.15
C ASN A 235 25.26 34.08 -21.39
N LYS A 236 26.53 34.36 -21.09
CA LYS A 236 27.07 35.72 -20.96
C LYS A 236 28.49 35.79 -21.50
#